data_AF-A0A429S825-F1
#
_entry.id   AF-A0A429S825-F1
#
_cell.length_a   1.000
_cell.length_b   1.000
_cell.length_c   1.000
_cell.angle_alpha   90.00
_cell.angle_beta   90.00
_cell.angle_gamma   90.00
#
_symmetry.space_group_name_H-M   'P 1'
#
loop_
_entity.id
_entity.type
_entity.pdbx_description
1 polymer ?
#
loop_
_entity_poly.entity_id
_entity_poly.type
_entity_poly.pdbx_seq_one_letter_code
_entity_poly.pdbx_strand_id
1 'polypeptide(L)'
;MIGAFATWRNTPITFDSAAPQGTTVQASNYLTMVPNTEGGMFANHIELGLYAEKTGPTGSTYGPRWTEVGNSGGKTHAITQGIDPDKPNNVNHTYMTIRQASGDQWDVLYDFNWVGSTTDQLKVPRGNPNRIDIGLEVMGPQYVTVPEIANRVQYMAENKTWSRSATADTAQAVTLGICGQKSPWDPNFTYAPPNCFNAKLTDNTKFTQWTVSKPGAAGSSPVAPRTAPFVPQSAPGRVDPAPVGTFNGTDQGALARCMAEDPNSCLATVPGLAECVRTAKQCNAAALTPTASRPTHAPSARSATPPLPSPVEIRGRAAAAFGVPVQDVHVSTGSSRDTAGKTAPSADPQPEAGAVWTVESQATTKGLSARGTAVRGFRATYSAVSGQLLDACWGQMCAR
;
A
#
# COMPACT_ATOMS: atom_id res chain seq x y z
N MET A 1 -0.03 20.58 -9.43
CA MET A 1 -0.81 19.51 -8.76
C MET A 1 -0.29 19.43 -7.34
N ILE A 2 -1.15 19.43 -6.32
CA ILE A 2 -0.75 19.50 -4.90
C ILE A 2 -1.23 18.31 -4.07
N GLY A 3 -1.73 17.26 -4.72
CA GLY A 3 -2.15 16.03 -4.04
C GLY A 3 -2.53 14.93 -5.01
N ALA A 4 -2.46 13.70 -4.54
CA ALA A 4 -3.02 12.53 -5.19
C ALA A 4 -3.89 11.77 -4.21
N PHE A 5 -4.95 11.16 -4.73
CA PHE A 5 -5.90 10.38 -3.99
C PHE A 5 -6.23 9.15 -4.80
N ALA A 6 -6.01 7.98 -4.23
CA ALA A 6 -6.39 6.72 -4.83
C ALA A 6 -7.30 5.91 -3.91
N THR A 7 -8.17 5.12 -4.54
CA THR A 7 -9.03 4.17 -3.82
C THR A 7 -9.02 2.82 -4.50
N TRP A 8 -8.97 1.79 -3.68
CA TRP A 8 -9.18 0.41 -4.10
C TRP A 8 -9.60 -0.44 -2.89
N ARG A 9 -10.13 -1.62 -3.20
CA ARG A 9 -10.55 -2.60 -2.20
C ARG A 9 -9.36 -3.44 -1.74
N ASN A 10 -9.17 -3.58 -0.43
CA ASN A 10 -8.18 -4.48 0.15
C ASN A 10 -8.70 -5.93 0.11
N THR A 11 -8.57 -6.55 -1.06
CA THR A 11 -8.94 -7.95 -1.31
C THR A 11 -7.78 -8.91 -0.99
N PRO A 12 -8.07 -10.19 -0.69
CA PRO A 12 -7.02 -11.18 -0.40
C PRO A 12 -6.13 -11.43 -1.62
N ILE A 13 -4.84 -11.13 -1.49
CA ILE A 13 -3.79 -11.62 -2.39
C ILE A 13 -3.22 -12.88 -1.74
N THR A 14 -3.16 -13.98 -2.50
CA THR A 14 -2.68 -15.27 -1.95
C THR A 14 -1.46 -15.78 -2.69
N PHE A 15 -0.70 -16.61 -2.01
CA PHE A 15 0.56 -17.15 -2.51
C PHE A 15 0.52 -18.68 -2.52
N ASP A 16 1.06 -19.28 -3.58
CA ASP A 16 1.22 -20.73 -3.64
C ASP A 16 2.19 -21.21 -2.54
N SER A 17 1.84 -22.34 -1.94
CA SER A 17 2.71 -23.12 -1.05
C SER A 17 4.02 -23.56 -1.72
N ALA A 18 4.02 -23.76 -3.05
CA ALA A 18 5.17 -24.23 -3.83
C ALA A 18 6.17 -23.15 -4.24
N ALA A 19 6.05 -21.91 -3.73
CA ALA A 19 7.05 -20.88 -3.95
C ALA A 19 8.45 -21.38 -3.52
N PRO A 20 9.50 -21.25 -4.37
CA PRO A 20 10.82 -21.80 -4.09
C PRO A 20 11.37 -21.30 -2.76
N GLN A 21 12.03 -22.20 -2.01
CA GLN A 21 12.72 -21.81 -0.78
C GLN A 21 13.75 -20.72 -1.08
N GLY A 22 13.74 -19.65 -0.27
CA GLY A 22 14.65 -18.52 -0.42
C GLY A 22 14.24 -17.47 -1.46
N THR A 23 13.14 -17.67 -2.19
CA THR A 23 12.60 -16.65 -3.11
C THR A 23 11.50 -15.83 -2.45
N THR A 24 11.60 -14.51 -2.55
CA THR A 24 10.52 -13.59 -2.15
C THR A 24 9.57 -13.42 -3.32
N VAL A 25 8.28 -13.66 -3.08
CA VAL A 25 7.20 -13.39 -4.03
C VAL A 25 6.33 -12.28 -3.47
N GLN A 26 5.93 -11.34 -4.32
CA GLN A 26 5.29 -10.10 -3.86
C GLN A 26 4.23 -9.66 -4.87
N ALA A 27 3.17 -9.05 -4.37
CA ALA A 27 2.32 -8.16 -5.15
C ALA A 27 2.12 -6.85 -4.38
N SER A 28 2.28 -5.73 -5.07
CA SER A 28 2.07 -4.39 -4.53
C SER A 28 1.17 -3.58 -5.44
N ASN A 29 0.06 -3.12 -4.88
CA ASN A 29 -0.85 -2.20 -5.56
C ASN A 29 -0.63 -0.80 -4.98
N TYR A 30 -0.23 0.15 -5.81
CA TYR A 30 0.37 1.40 -5.35
C TYR A 30 -0.21 2.63 -6.05
N LEU A 31 0.02 3.76 -5.38
CA LEU A 31 -0.02 5.11 -5.88
C LEU A 31 1.39 5.71 -5.70
N THR A 32 1.99 6.24 -6.76
CA THR A 32 3.19 7.08 -6.68
C THR A 32 2.89 8.53 -6.98
N MET A 33 3.58 9.42 -6.27
CA MET A 33 3.67 10.85 -6.57
C MET A 33 5.12 11.18 -6.89
N VAL A 34 5.35 11.60 -8.13
CA VAL A 34 6.68 11.91 -8.65
C VAL A 34 6.74 13.38 -9.05
N PRO A 35 7.62 14.20 -8.44
CA PRO A 35 7.87 15.55 -8.93
C PRO A 35 8.45 15.52 -10.34
N ASN A 36 7.83 16.22 -11.29
CA ASN A 36 8.27 16.22 -12.71
C ASN A 36 9.56 17.02 -12.97
N THR A 37 10.29 17.40 -11.92
CA THR A 37 11.64 17.97 -12.03
C THR A 37 12.69 16.90 -12.35
N GLU A 38 12.31 15.63 -12.29
CA GLU A 38 13.21 14.50 -12.55
C GLU A 38 12.79 13.75 -13.81
N GLY A 39 13.73 13.57 -14.73
CA GLY A 39 13.54 12.70 -15.87
C GLY A 39 13.63 11.24 -15.46
N GLY A 40 12.66 10.42 -15.90
CA GLY A 40 12.75 8.96 -15.87
C GLY A 40 11.84 8.24 -14.88
N MET A 41 11.92 6.91 -14.91
CA MET A 41 11.14 5.98 -14.08
C MET A 41 11.75 5.72 -12.69
N PHE A 42 12.90 6.35 -12.39
CA PHE A 42 13.70 6.16 -11.17
C PHE A 42 13.83 7.45 -10.36
N ALA A 43 12.95 8.40 -10.64
CA ALA A 43 12.84 9.66 -9.91
C ALA A 43 12.51 9.41 -8.44
N ASN A 44 12.98 10.30 -7.58
CA ASN A 44 12.54 10.49 -6.21
C ASN A 44 11.02 10.66 -6.19
N HIS A 45 10.38 9.91 -5.30
CA HIS A 45 8.94 9.82 -5.29
C HIS A 45 8.45 9.43 -3.90
N ILE A 46 7.14 9.57 -3.73
CA ILE A 46 6.43 8.93 -2.64
C ILE A 46 5.63 7.80 -3.25
N GLU A 47 5.79 6.61 -2.71
CA GLU A 47 4.94 5.47 -3.02
C GLU A 47 4.09 5.16 -1.80
N LEU A 48 2.80 4.92 -1.99
CA LEU A 48 1.93 4.47 -0.93
C LEU A 48 0.93 3.47 -1.50
N GLY A 49 0.69 2.40 -0.77
CA GLY A 49 -0.09 1.32 -1.34
C GLY A 49 -0.29 0.14 -0.42
N LEU A 50 -0.93 -0.89 -0.96
CA LEU A 50 -1.12 -2.19 -0.34
C LEU A 50 -0.03 -3.16 -0.80
N TYR A 51 0.59 -3.87 0.13
CA TYR A 51 1.67 -4.80 -0.15
C TYR A 51 1.36 -6.16 0.46
N ALA A 52 1.49 -7.18 -0.36
CA ALA A 52 1.46 -8.56 0.05
C ALA A 52 2.79 -9.20 -0.34
N GLU A 53 3.42 -9.89 0.61
CA GLU A 53 4.70 -10.56 0.39
C GLU A 53 4.66 -11.94 1.03
N LYS A 54 5.28 -12.93 0.37
CA LYS A 54 5.63 -14.20 0.98
C LYS A 54 7.12 -14.47 0.77
N THR A 55 7.77 -14.82 1.88
CA THR A 55 9.17 -15.26 1.90
C THR A 55 9.25 -16.62 2.58
N GLY A 56 9.76 -17.61 1.86
CA GLY A 56 9.86 -18.98 2.35
C GLY A 56 8.48 -19.66 2.53
N PRO A 57 8.41 -20.79 3.25
CA PRO A 57 7.20 -21.61 3.31
C PRO A 57 6.09 -21.02 4.19
N THR A 58 6.44 -20.29 5.24
CA THR A 58 5.54 -19.90 6.36
C THR A 58 5.32 -18.40 6.48
N GLY A 59 6.26 -17.57 6.02
CA GLY A 59 6.21 -16.13 6.22
C GLY A 59 5.41 -15.42 5.14
N SER A 60 4.19 -14.98 5.45
CA SER A 60 3.41 -14.07 4.59
C SER A 60 2.99 -12.83 5.35
N THR A 61 3.05 -11.67 4.70
CA THR A 61 2.68 -10.38 5.27
C THR A 61 1.73 -9.67 4.31
N TYR A 62 0.81 -8.90 4.87
CA TYR A 62 -0.17 -8.11 4.13
C TYR A 62 -0.33 -6.78 4.84
N GLY A 63 -0.47 -5.70 4.09
CA GLY A 63 -0.91 -4.43 4.65
C GLY A 63 -0.39 -3.21 3.91
N PRO A 64 -0.94 -2.03 4.23
CA PRO A 64 -0.54 -0.80 3.63
C PRO A 64 0.81 -0.32 4.19
N ARG A 65 1.58 0.34 3.34
CA ARG A 65 2.78 1.09 3.72
C ARG A 65 2.95 2.29 2.80
N TRP A 66 3.78 3.21 3.23
CA TRP A 66 4.26 4.29 2.37
C TRP A 66 5.78 4.37 2.42
N THR A 67 6.37 4.88 1.35
CA THR A 67 7.80 4.97 1.13
C THR A 67 8.12 6.33 0.52
N GLU A 68 9.10 7.02 1.08
CA GLU A 68 9.75 8.15 0.42
C GLU A 68 11.10 7.69 -0.14
N VAL A 69 11.38 8.07 -1.39
CA VAL A 69 12.66 7.83 -2.06
C VAL A 69 13.29 9.16 -2.42
N GLY A 70 14.56 9.31 -2.06
CA GLY A 70 15.39 10.48 -2.31
C GLY A 70 16.71 10.11 -2.99
N ASN A 71 17.49 11.13 -3.37
CA ASN A 71 18.79 10.94 -4.04
C ASN A 71 19.80 10.13 -3.22
N SER A 72 19.62 10.09 -1.90
CA SER A 72 20.54 9.48 -0.96
C SER A 72 20.04 8.17 -0.36
N GLY A 73 18.88 7.67 -0.80
CA GLY A 73 18.28 6.44 -0.29
C GLY A 73 16.77 6.51 -0.22
N GLY A 74 16.20 5.89 0.80
CA GLY A 74 14.75 5.91 1.01
C GLY A 74 14.36 5.41 2.38
N LYS A 75 13.08 5.57 2.68
CA LYS A 75 12.51 5.24 3.97
C LYS A 75 11.08 4.77 3.80
N THR A 76 10.74 3.69 4.48
CA THR A 76 9.45 3.00 4.37
C THR A 76 8.83 2.87 5.75
N HIS A 77 7.53 3.11 5.83
CA HIS A 77 6.75 3.03 7.04
C HIS A 77 5.50 2.19 6.79
N ALA A 78 5.29 1.15 7.59
CA ALA A 78 4.03 0.43 7.60
C ALA A 78 2.92 1.31 8.19
N ILE A 79 1.73 1.20 7.61
CA ILE A 79 0.54 1.85 8.14
C ILE A 79 -0.17 0.83 9.02
N THR A 80 -0.04 1.00 10.33
CA THR A 80 -0.60 0.09 11.34
C THR A 80 -1.88 0.63 11.99
N GLN A 81 -2.21 1.90 11.70
CA GLN A 81 -3.46 2.53 12.09
C GLN A 81 -4.47 2.33 10.96
N GLY A 82 -5.71 1.99 11.28
CA GLY A 82 -6.74 1.69 10.29
C GLY A 82 -7.72 0.63 10.78
N ILE A 83 -8.73 0.36 9.95
CA ILE A 83 -9.61 -0.80 10.13
C ILE A 83 -8.92 -2.04 9.55
N ASP A 84 -8.44 -2.93 10.43
CA ASP A 84 -7.73 -4.16 10.07
C ASP A 84 -6.67 -3.94 8.95
N PRO A 85 -5.74 -2.98 9.09
CA PRO A 85 -4.86 -2.58 7.99
C PRO A 85 -3.95 -3.73 7.55
N ASP A 86 -3.58 -4.63 8.46
CA ASP A 86 -2.70 -5.78 8.20
C ASP A 86 -3.44 -7.02 7.65
N LYS A 87 -4.74 -6.90 7.35
CA LYS A 87 -5.55 -8.02 6.84
C LYS A 87 -6.39 -7.61 5.64
N PRO A 88 -6.67 -8.57 4.74
CA PRO A 88 -7.70 -8.33 3.73
C PRO A 88 -9.07 -8.28 4.41
N ASN A 89 -9.77 -7.16 4.24
CA ASN A 89 -11.09 -6.93 4.83
C ASN A 89 -12.19 -6.74 3.77
N ASN A 90 -11.83 -6.76 2.47
CA ASN A 90 -12.74 -6.52 1.35
C ASN A 90 -13.45 -5.16 1.39
N VAL A 91 -12.90 -4.18 2.10
CA VAL A 91 -13.40 -2.79 2.15
C VAL A 91 -12.53 -1.89 1.26
N ASN A 92 -13.11 -0.82 0.74
CA ASN A 92 -12.34 0.20 0.04
C ASN A 92 -11.56 1.03 1.05
N HIS A 93 -10.28 1.22 0.76
CA HIS A 93 -9.42 2.13 1.51
C HIS A 93 -9.01 3.31 0.67
N THR A 94 -8.68 4.41 1.34
CA THR A 94 -8.17 5.62 0.68
C THR A 94 -6.70 5.85 0.97
N TYR A 95 -6.01 6.29 -0.07
CA TYR A 95 -4.55 6.34 -0.17
C TYR A 95 -4.21 7.72 -0.72
N MET A 96 -3.65 8.61 0.10
CA MET A 96 -3.59 10.02 -0.25
C MET A 96 -2.26 10.66 0.11
N THR A 97 -1.80 11.56 -0.76
CA THR A 97 -0.74 12.53 -0.48
C THR A 97 -1.27 13.93 -0.69
N ILE A 98 -0.94 14.86 0.22
CA ILE A 98 -1.26 16.27 0.08
C ILE A 98 -0.01 17.09 0.39
N ARG A 99 0.28 18.08 -0.43
CA ARG A 99 1.40 19.02 -0.18
C ARG A 99 1.12 19.81 1.11
N GLN A 100 2.11 19.88 1.98
CA GLN A 100 2.02 20.65 3.22
C GLN A 100 1.74 22.14 2.95
N ALA A 101 0.98 22.76 3.85
CA ALA A 101 0.66 24.18 3.74
C ALA A 101 1.90 25.08 3.94
N SER A 102 2.79 24.70 4.84
CA SER A 102 3.96 25.49 5.28
C SER A 102 5.26 25.19 4.52
N GLY A 103 5.26 24.25 3.57
CA GLY A 103 6.50 23.79 2.96
C GLY A 103 6.31 23.07 1.63
N ASP A 104 7.36 22.38 1.21
CA ASP A 104 7.45 21.63 -0.05
C ASP A 104 7.42 20.11 0.15
N GLN A 105 7.09 19.65 1.36
CA GLN A 105 6.93 18.25 1.72
C GLN A 105 5.48 17.80 1.60
N TRP A 106 5.26 16.49 1.76
CA TRP A 106 3.95 15.86 1.65
C TRP A 106 3.50 15.29 2.98
N ASP A 107 2.23 15.47 3.27
CA ASP A 107 1.51 14.67 4.26
C ASP A 107 0.95 13.43 3.56
N VAL A 108 1.10 12.29 4.21
CA VAL A 108 0.55 11.01 3.80
C VAL A 108 -0.66 10.72 4.65
N LEU A 109 -1.78 10.40 4.00
CA LEU A 109 -3.03 10.05 4.65
C LEU A 109 -3.52 8.68 4.19
N TYR A 110 -4.05 7.92 5.14
CA TYR A 110 -4.71 6.64 4.92
C TYR A 110 -6.08 6.65 5.58
N ASP A 111 -7.13 6.27 4.83
CA ASP A 111 -8.52 6.38 5.25
C ASP A 111 -8.88 7.77 5.82
N PHE A 112 -8.33 8.80 5.17
CA PHE A 112 -8.43 10.22 5.52
C PHE A 112 -7.74 10.66 6.82
N ASN A 113 -6.99 9.78 7.48
CA ASN A 113 -6.19 10.12 8.66
C ASN A 113 -4.73 10.33 8.27
N TRP A 114 -4.09 11.35 8.84
CA TRP A 114 -2.63 11.52 8.72
C TRP A 114 -1.88 10.34 9.33
N VAL A 115 -0.92 9.79 8.59
CA VAL A 115 -0.09 8.64 9.00
C VAL A 115 1.41 8.92 8.89
N GLY A 116 1.79 10.13 8.49
CA GLY A 116 3.18 10.54 8.39
C GLY A 116 3.36 11.68 7.40
N SER A 117 4.57 12.22 7.39
CA SER A 117 4.98 13.23 6.42
C SER A 117 6.38 12.91 5.92
N THR A 118 6.66 13.30 4.68
CA THR A 118 8.00 13.17 4.13
C THR A 118 8.97 14.13 4.82
N THR A 119 10.21 13.70 5.00
CA THR A 119 11.27 14.53 5.60
C THR A 119 12.35 14.90 4.60
N ASP A 120 12.70 13.96 3.71
CA ASP A 120 13.90 14.07 2.86
C ASP A 120 13.60 13.89 1.36
N GLN A 121 12.33 13.72 1.00
CA GLN A 121 11.88 13.69 -0.39
C GLN A 121 12.14 15.05 -1.09
N LEU A 122 12.33 15.02 -2.42
CA LEU A 122 12.52 16.22 -3.21
C LEU A 122 11.37 17.21 -3.05
N LYS A 123 11.74 18.41 -2.58
CA LYS A 123 10.85 19.58 -2.49
C LYS A 123 10.01 19.72 -3.76
N VAL A 124 8.70 19.81 -3.59
CA VAL A 124 7.72 20.03 -4.66
C VAL A 124 7.56 21.52 -4.93
N PRO A 125 8.25 22.08 -5.94
CA PRO A 125 8.15 23.49 -6.22
C PRO A 125 6.76 23.73 -6.82
N ARG A 126 6.08 24.79 -6.37
CA ARG A 126 4.78 25.17 -6.93
C ARG A 126 4.90 25.44 -8.44
N GLY A 127 3.84 25.12 -9.18
CA GLY A 127 3.77 25.37 -10.62
C GLY A 127 4.43 24.31 -11.50
N ASN A 128 5.17 23.34 -10.93
CA ASN A 128 5.67 22.21 -11.70
C ASN A 128 4.60 21.13 -11.88
N PRO A 129 4.58 20.43 -13.04
CA PRO A 129 3.76 19.23 -13.16
C PRO A 129 4.24 18.21 -12.13
N ASN A 130 3.33 17.38 -11.64
CA ASN A 130 3.69 16.13 -10.97
C ASN A 130 3.12 15.00 -11.81
N ARG A 131 3.81 13.86 -11.82
CA ARG A 131 3.31 12.62 -12.40
C ARG A 131 2.71 11.78 -11.28
N ILE A 132 1.53 11.23 -11.53
CA ILE A 132 0.93 10.21 -10.68
C ILE A 132 0.99 8.90 -11.44
N ASP A 133 1.58 7.87 -10.84
CA ASP A 133 1.44 6.50 -11.34
C ASP A 133 0.54 5.72 -10.37
N ILE A 134 -0.35 4.89 -10.91
CA ILE A 134 -1.09 3.88 -10.16
C ILE A 134 -0.89 2.54 -10.83
N GLY A 135 -0.73 1.48 -10.07
CA GLY A 135 -0.45 0.20 -10.69
C GLY A 135 -0.33 -0.96 -9.73
N LEU A 136 -0.14 -2.11 -10.34
CA LEU A 136 0.16 -3.37 -9.67
C LEU A 136 1.56 -3.81 -10.14
N GLU A 137 2.46 -4.02 -9.19
CA GLU A 137 3.74 -4.68 -9.42
C GLU A 137 3.71 -6.07 -8.80
N VAL A 138 4.19 -7.08 -9.54
CA VAL A 138 4.19 -8.48 -9.11
C VAL A 138 5.56 -9.11 -9.35
N MET A 139 6.12 -9.71 -8.32
CA MET A 139 7.34 -10.51 -8.38
C MET A 139 7.01 -11.98 -8.14
N GLY A 140 7.54 -12.85 -9.01
CA GLY A 140 7.18 -14.27 -9.05
C GLY A 140 5.71 -14.49 -9.43
N PRO A 141 5.23 -13.93 -10.55
CA PRO A 141 3.82 -13.95 -10.91
C PRO A 141 3.22 -15.35 -10.95
N GLN A 142 4.00 -16.38 -11.25
CA GLN A 142 3.56 -17.78 -11.24
C GLN A 142 3.09 -18.29 -9.86
N TYR A 143 3.56 -17.69 -8.76
CA TYR A 143 3.23 -18.11 -7.39
C TYR A 143 2.25 -17.19 -6.67
N VAL A 144 1.72 -16.16 -7.35
CA VAL A 144 0.80 -15.19 -6.76
C VAL A 144 -0.58 -15.31 -7.41
N THR A 145 -1.63 -15.28 -6.61
CA THR A 145 -3.00 -15.06 -7.08
C THR A 145 -3.40 -13.64 -6.74
N VAL A 146 -3.73 -12.85 -7.76
CA VAL A 146 -4.19 -11.47 -7.60
C VAL A 146 -5.65 -11.40 -8.05
N PRO A 147 -6.60 -11.10 -7.14
CA PRO A 147 -8.00 -10.87 -7.51
C PRO A 147 -8.12 -9.61 -8.38
N GLU A 148 -9.33 -9.32 -8.86
CA GLU A 148 -9.54 -8.03 -9.51
C GLU A 148 -9.36 -6.88 -8.52
N ILE A 149 -8.44 -5.98 -8.85
CA ILE A 149 -8.20 -4.72 -8.16
C ILE A 149 -8.65 -3.59 -9.08
N ALA A 150 -9.55 -2.77 -8.55
CA ALA A 150 -10.12 -1.62 -9.21
C ALA A 150 -9.46 -0.34 -8.70
N ASN A 151 -8.44 0.12 -9.40
CA ASN A 151 -7.70 1.34 -9.07
C ASN A 151 -8.43 2.57 -9.58
N ARG A 152 -8.75 3.50 -8.69
CA ARG A 152 -9.31 4.82 -9.03
C ARG A 152 -8.36 5.87 -8.53
N VAL A 153 -8.17 6.95 -9.30
CA VAL A 153 -7.28 8.04 -8.91
C VAL A 153 -7.89 9.40 -9.22
N GLN A 154 -7.61 10.34 -8.33
CA GLN A 154 -7.90 11.75 -8.46
C GLN A 154 -6.64 12.53 -8.07
N TYR A 155 -6.52 13.74 -8.61
CA TYR A 155 -5.47 14.67 -8.24
C TYR A 155 -6.06 15.94 -7.65
N MET A 156 -5.32 16.60 -6.76
CA MET A 156 -5.70 17.91 -6.23
C MET A 156 -5.00 19.01 -7.03
N ALA A 157 -5.78 19.95 -7.54
CA ALA A 157 -5.28 21.16 -8.18
C ALA A 157 -4.95 22.26 -7.14
N GLU A 158 -4.23 23.32 -7.55
CA GLU A 158 -3.79 24.41 -6.65
C GLU A 158 -4.97 25.14 -5.97
N ASN A 159 -6.13 25.17 -6.61
CA ASN A 159 -7.38 25.67 -6.05
C ASN A 159 -8.02 24.71 -5.01
N LYS A 160 -7.32 23.63 -4.64
CA LYS A 160 -7.72 22.59 -3.67
C LYS A 160 -8.94 21.78 -4.09
N THR A 161 -9.25 21.72 -5.38
CA THR A 161 -10.31 20.84 -5.90
C THR A 161 -9.73 19.50 -6.35
N TRP A 162 -10.40 18.41 -5.99
CA TRP A 162 -10.10 17.08 -6.50
C TRP A 162 -10.72 16.88 -7.88
N SER A 163 -9.92 16.37 -8.81
CA SER A 163 -10.29 16.16 -10.20
C SER A 163 -9.77 14.82 -10.71
N ARG A 164 -10.44 14.26 -11.71
CA ARG A 164 -9.94 13.11 -12.49
C ARG A 164 -9.19 13.61 -13.72
N SER A 165 -8.14 12.89 -14.12
CA SER A 165 -7.43 13.15 -15.37
C SER A 165 -8.31 12.83 -16.58
N ALA A 166 -8.06 13.48 -17.71
CA ALA A 166 -8.64 13.03 -18.98
C ALA A 166 -7.99 11.69 -19.39
N THR A 167 -8.75 10.83 -20.07
CA THR A 167 -8.17 9.55 -20.56
C THR A 167 -7.06 9.81 -21.57
N ALA A 168 -7.15 10.88 -22.37
CA ALA A 168 -6.11 11.27 -23.32
C ALA A 168 -4.79 11.70 -22.66
N ASP A 169 -4.82 12.14 -21.40
CA ASP A 169 -3.64 12.52 -20.61
C ASP A 169 -3.11 11.35 -19.77
N THR A 170 -3.60 10.13 -20.00
CA THR A 170 -3.21 8.92 -19.27
C THR A 170 -2.44 7.97 -20.19
N ALA A 171 -1.28 7.51 -19.72
CA ALA A 171 -0.52 6.44 -20.37
C ALA A 171 -0.78 5.10 -19.68
N GLN A 172 -0.78 4.00 -20.45
CA GLN A 172 -0.92 2.64 -19.93
C GLN A 172 0.32 1.82 -20.31
N ALA A 173 0.89 1.10 -19.34
CA ALA A 173 1.98 0.14 -19.55
C ALA A 173 1.68 -1.18 -18.82
N VAL A 174 1.87 -2.32 -19.49
CA VAL A 174 1.68 -3.66 -18.92
C VAL A 174 2.87 -4.55 -19.32
N THR A 175 3.87 -4.65 -18.45
CA THR A 175 5.15 -5.31 -18.76
C THR A 175 5.10 -6.84 -18.72
N LEU A 176 4.24 -7.41 -17.86
CA LEU A 176 3.94 -8.86 -17.85
C LEU A 176 2.96 -9.25 -18.98
N GLY A 177 2.49 -8.27 -19.76
CA GLY A 177 1.58 -8.45 -20.86
C GLY A 177 0.12 -8.67 -20.46
N ILE A 178 -0.77 -8.43 -21.44
CA ILE A 178 -2.20 -8.67 -21.32
C ILE A 178 -2.49 -10.06 -21.88
N CYS A 179 -3.15 -10.91 -21.10
CA CYS A 179 -3.44 -12.29 -21.51
C CYS A 179 -4.19 -12.36 -22.85
N GLY A 180 -3.74 -13.27 -23.73
CA GLY A 180 -4.27 -13.46 -25.07
C GLY A 180 -3.77 -12.44 -26.10
N GLN A 181 -3.07 -11.37 -25.70
CA GLN A 181 -2.46 -10.43 -26.63
C GLN A 181 -1.07 -10.89 -27.09
N LYS A 182 -0.64 -10.40 -28.25
CA LYS A 182 0.70 -10.61 -28.79
C LYS A 182 1.72 -9.71 -28.09
N SER A 183 2.96 -10.17 -27.96
CA SER A 183 4.04 -9.31 -27.51
C SER A 183 4.32 -8.22 -28.58
N PRO A 184 4.44 -6.95 -28.17
CA PRO A 184 4.91 -5.90 -29.08
C PRO A 184 6.32 -6.15 -29.64
N TRP A 185 7.11 -6.99 -28.95
CA TRP A 185 8.51 -7.28 -29.27
C TRP A 185 8.69 -8.61 -30.02
N ASP A 186 7.67 -9.49 -29.99
CA ASP A 186 7.67 -10.77 -30.70
C ASP A 186 6.22 -11.10 -31.15
N PRO A 187 5.87 -10.93 -32.43
CA PRO A 187 4.52 -11.19 -32.92
C PRO A 187 4.13 -12.69 -32.89
N ASN A 188 5.08 -13.61 -32.76
CA ASN A 188 4.79 -15.03 -32.60
C ASN A 188 4.43 -15.40 -31.16
N PHE A 189 4.92 -14.62 -30.19
CA PHE A 189 4.63 -14.83 -28.78
C PHE A 189 3.26 -14.27 -28.37
N THR A 190 2.45 -15.10 -27.71
CA THR A 190 1.18 -14.70 -27.10
C THR A 190 1.31 -14.80 -25.57
N TYR A 191 0.95 -13.73 -24.86
CA TYR A 191 0.93 -13.75 -23.39
C TYR A 191 -0.12 -14.75 -22.89
N ALA A 192 0.31 -15.67 -22.04
CA ALA A 192 -0.53 -16.72 -21.47
C ALA A 192 -0.27 -16.90 -19.96
N PRO A 193 -1.27 -17.40 -19.21
CA PRO A 193 -1.08 -17.74 -17.79
C PRO A 193 0.11 -18.71 -17.61
N PRO A 194 0.83 -18.65 -16.47
CA PRO A 194 0.54 -17.83 -15.29
C PRO A 194 1.26 -16.46 -15.26
N ASN A 195 1.91 -16.06 -16.36
CA ASN A 195 2.80 -14.89 -16.42
C ASN A 195 2.18 -13.66 -17.08
N CYS A 196 0.85 -13.60 -17.20
CA CYS A 196 0.12 -12.49 -17.79
C CYS A 196 -1.04 -12.05 -16.89
N PHE A 197 -1.57 -10.85 -17.13
CA PHE A 197 -2.68 -10.28 -16.40
C PHE A 197 -3.81 -9.83 -17.33
N ASN A 198 -5.04 -9.79 -16.82
CA ASN A 198 -6.11 -9.04 -17.45
C ASN A 198 -6.02 -7.59 -16.99
N ALA A 199 -6.25 -6.65 -17.90
CA ALA A 199 -6.09 -5.24 -17.61
C ALA A 199 -7.06 -4.40 -18.46
N LYS A 200 -7.77 -3.43 -17.86
CA LYS A 200 -8.79 -2.63 -18.57
C LYS A 200 -8.96 -1.22 -18.00
N LEU A 201 -9.03 -0.23 -18.89
CA LEU A 201 -9.52 1.13 -18.61
C LEU A 201 -11.03 1.20 -18.90
N THR A 202 -11.81 1.84 -18.02
CA THR A 202 -13.29 1.77 -18.04
C THR A 202 -14.00 2.91 -18.78
N ASP A 203 -13.31 4.03 -19.07
CA ASP A 203 -13.88 5.22 -19.70
C ASP A 203 -12.89 5.86 -20.69
N ASN A 204 -13.41 6.34 -21.82
CA ASN A 204 -12.65 6.90 -22.94
C ASN A 204 -12.46 8.42 -22.85
N THR A 205 -13.15 9.12 -21.95
CA THR A 205 -13.11 10.58 -21.81
C THR A 205 -12.38 11.04 -20.55
N LYS A 206 -12.71 10.45 -19.40
CA LYS A 206 -12.03 10.70 -18.13
C LYS A 206 -11.49 9.39 -17.57
N PHE A 207 -10.32 9.46 -16.95
CA PHE A 207 -9.83 8.35 -16.15
C PHE A 207 -10.79 8.12 -14.99
N THR A 208 -11.57 7.04 -15.06
CA THR A 208 -12.47 6.64 -13.96
C THR A 208 -11.84 5.52 -13.14
N GLN A 209 -11.36 4.48 -13.81
CA GLN A 209 -10.83 3.29 -13.15
C GLN A 209 -9.94 2.48 -14.09
N TRP A 210 -8.87 1.92 -13.51
CA TRP A 210 -8.01 0.88 -14.07
C TRP A 210 -8.25 -0.42 -13.32
N THR A 211 -8.71 -1.47 -14.00
CA THR A 211 -8.80 -2.81 -13.41
C THR A 211 -7.63 -3.67 -13.83
N VAL A 212 -7.12 -4.45 -12.87
CA VAL A 212 -6.10 -5.47 -13.10
C VAL A 212 -6.45 -6.73 -12.32
N SER A 213 -6.28 -7.89 -12.94
CA SER A 213 -6.50 -9.19 -12.28
C SER A 213 -5.61 -10.26 -12.91
N LYS A 214 -5.28 -11.30 -12.16
CA LYS A 214 -4.67 -12.49 -12.75
C LYS A 214 -5.79 -13.43 -13.22
N PRO A 215 -5.73 -13.98 -14.45
CA PRO A 215 -6.69 -15.01 -14.84
C PRO A 215 -6.65 -16.17 -13.84
N GLY A 216 -7.82 -16.65 -13.43
CA GLY A 216 -7.91 -17.86 -12.63
C GLY A 216 -7.21 -19.02 -13.35
N ALA A 217 -6.64 -19.95 -12.60
CA ALA A 217 -6.19 -21.22 -13.16
C ALA A 217 -7.36 -21.82 -13.96
N ALA A 218 -7.12 -22.21 -15.22
CA ALA A 218 -8.13 -22.86 -16.05
C ALA A 218 -8.63 -24.10 -15.30
N GLY A 219 -9.80 -23.99 -14.68
CA GLY A 219 -10.25 -24.92 -13.64
C GLY A 219 -11.41 -24.41 -12.78
N SER A 220 -11.74 -23.12 -12.82
CA SER A 220 -13.02 -22.61 -12.31
C SER A 220 -13.72 -21.79 -13.38
N SER A 221 -14.91 -22.25 -13.78
CA SER A 221 -15.80 -21.66 -14.78
C SER A 221 -15.87 -20.13 -14.73
N PRO A 222 -16.11 -19.47 -15.88
CA PRO A 222 -16.39 -18.04 -15.89
C PRO A 222 -17.60 -17.78 -14.98
N VAL A 223 -17.40 -16.99 -13.93
CA VAL A 223 -18.52 -16.37 -13.24
C VAL A 223 -19.16 -15.46 -14.28
N ALA A 224 -20.28 -15.90 -14.83
CA ALA A 224 -21.15 -15.09 -15.68
C ALA A 224 -21.35 -13.71 -15.01
N PRO A 225 -21.54 -12.63 -15.78
CA PRO A 225 -21.89 -11.34 -15.20
C PRO A 225 -23.18 -11.53 -14.41
N ARG A 226 -23.07 -11.65 -13.09
CA ARG A 226 -24.22 -11.53 -12.20
C ARG A 226 -24.62 -10.06 -12.27
N THR A 227 -25.58 -9.76 -13.11
CA THR A 227 -26.68 -8.87 -12.72
C THR A 227 -27.33 -9.47 -11.49
N ALA A 228 -26.67 -9.34 -10.33
CA ALA A 228 -27.31 -9.58 -9.05
C ALA A 228 -28.12 -8.31 -8.76
N PRO A 229 -29.44 -8.42 -8.55
CA PRO A 229 -30.16 -7.39 -7.82
C PRO A 229 -29.42 -7.20 -6.50
N PHE A 230 -29.22 -5.95 -6.09
CA PHE A 230 -28.81 -5.61 -4.73
C PHE A 230 -29.87 -6.18 -3.78
N VAL A 231 -29.64 -7.40 -3.30
CA VAL A 231 -30.36 -7.96 -2.16
C VAL A 231 -29.51 -7.58 -0.95
N PRO A 232 -30.00 -6.73 -0.03
CA PRO A 232 -29.28 -6.45 1.20
C PRO A 232 -29.16 -7.78 1.96
N GLN A 233 -27.97 -8.38 1.95
CA GLN A 233 -27.65 -9.50 2.80
C GLN A 233 -27.48 -8.97 4.22
N SER A 234 -28.61 -8.84 4.90
CA SER A 234 -28.71 -8.72 6.36
C SER A 234 -28.32 -10.07 6.98
N ALA A 235 -27.03 -10.42 6.93
CA ALA A 235 -26.45 -11.36 7.87
C ALA A 235 -25.79 -10.52 8.97
N PRO A 236 -26.06 -10.76 10.27
CA PRO A 236 -25.52 -9.94 11.35
C PRO A 236 -24.05 -10.34 11.59
N GLY A 237 -23.18 -10.01 10.64
CA GLY A 237 -21.82 -9.68 10.98
C GLY A 237 -21.89 -8.41 11.81
N ARG A 238 -21.33 -8.43 13.02
CA ARG A 238 -21.30 -7.30 13.95
C ARG A 238 -20.57 -6.15 13.27
N VAL A 239 -21.30 -5.32 12.52
CA VAL A 239 -20.86 -3.99 12.14
C VAL A 239 -20.88 -3.24 13.46
N ASP A 240 -19.70 -3.02 14.04
CA ASP A 240 -19.60 -2.16 15.21
C ASP A 240 -20.34 -0.84 14.86
N PRO A 241 -21.18 -0.33 15.77
CA PRO A 241 -21.98 0.85 15.48
C PRO A 241 -21.04 1.96 15.01
N ALA A 242 -21.33 2.49 13.81
CA ALA A 242 -20.56 3.59 13.25
C ALA A 242 -20.44 4.68 14.33
N PRO A 243 -19.26 5.30 14.50
CA PRO A 243 -19.11 6.37 15.47
C PRO A 243 -20.19 7.42 15.19
N VAL A 244 -21.04 7.69 16.18
CA VAL A 244 -22.13 8.64 16.04
C VAL A 244 -21.62 10.01 16.49
N GLY A 245 -21.73 11.02 15.63
CA GLY A 245 -21.36 12.40 15.93
C GLY A 245 -20.33 12.99 14.97
N THR A 246 -19.75 14.12 15.39
CA THR A 246 -18.68 14.81 14.65
C THR A 246 -17.34 14.57 15.35
N PHE A 247 -16.29 14.29 14.58
CA PHE A 247 -14.92 14.15 15.07
C PHE A 247 -14.00 15.03 14.24
N ASN A 248 -13.27 15.94 14.89
CA ASN A 248 -12.48 16.99 14.22
C ASN A 248 -13.26 17.73 13.10
N GLY A 249 -14.55 17.98 13.34
CA GLY A 249 -15.46 18.64 12.40
C GLY A 249 -16.05 17.73 11.31
N THR A 250 -15.64 16.46 11.24
CA THR A 250 -16.12 15.48 10.26
C THR A 250 -17.31 14.68 10.80
N ASP A 251 -18.43 14.66 10.08
CA ASP A 251 -19.56 13.78 10.38
C ASP A 251 -19.18 12.31 10.16
N GLN A 252 -19.04 11.56 11.25
CA GLN A 252 -18.57 10.17 11.22
C GLN A 252 -19.63 9.21 10.66
N GLY A 253 -20.92 9.50 10.86
CA GLY A 253 -22.01 8.68 10.32
C GLY A 253 -22.19 8.87 8.81
N ALA A 254 -21.96 10.08 8.31
CA ALA A 254 -21.89 10.36 6.88
C ALA A 254 -20.63 9.74 6.25
N LEU A 255 -19.48 9.84 6.92
CA LEU A 255 -18.22 9.26 6.47
C LEU A 255 -18.31 7.74 6.31
N ALA A 256 -18.81 7.04 7.33
CA ALA A 256 -18.94 5.59 7.31
C ALA A 256 -19.83 5.10 6.15
N ARG A 257 -20.98 5.75 5.93
CA ARG A 257 -21.85 5.46 4.77
C ARG A 257 -21.15 5.72 3.46
N CYS A 258 -20.49 6.86 3.32
CA CYS A 258 -19.82 7.22 2.09
C CYS A 258 -18.69 6.23 1.74
N MET A 259 -17.89 5.81 2.72
CA MET A 259 -16.84 4.78 2.52
C MET A 259 -17.40 3.42 2.09
N ALA A 260 -18.63 3.09 2.51
CA ALA A 260 -19.30 1.87 2.08
C ALA A 260 -19.88 1.97 0.66
N GLU A 261 -20.41 3.13 0.29
CA GLU A 261 -21.16 3.34 -0.96
C GLU A 261 -20.29 3.87 -2.12
N ASP A 262 -19.60 5.00 -1.92
CA ASP A 262 -18.71 5.63 -2.91
C ASP A 262 -17.58 6.43 -2.25
N PRO A 263 -16.46 5.75 -1.88
CA PRO A 263 -15.27 6.39 -1.32
C PRO A 263 -14.72 7.58 -2.11
N ASN A 264 -15.01 7.64 -3.42
CA ASN A 264 -14.45 8.68 -4.30
C ASN A 264 -15.13 10.03 -4.16
N SER A 265 -16.37 10.06 -3.65
CA SER A 265 -17.13 11.29 -3.47
C SER A 265 -17.08 11.83 -2.05
N CYS A 266 -16.50 11.09 -1.09
CA CYS A 266 -16.56 11.48 0.33
C CYS A 266 -15.99 12.85 0.62
N LEU A 267 -14.89 13.23 -0.05
CA LEU A 267 -14.31 14.56 0.12
C LEU A 267 -15.26 15.69 -0.30
N ALA A 268 -16.20 15.43 -1.21
CA ALA A 268 -17.20 16.39 -1.64
C ALA A 268 -18.51 16.32 -0.85
N THR A 269 -18.87 15.13 -0.35
CA THR A 269 -20.22 14.85 0.19
C THR A 269 -20.28 14.79 1.71
N VAL A 270 -19.17 14.46 2.39
CA VAL A 270 -19.13 14.33 3.84
C VAL A 270 -18.85 15.70 4.48
N PRO A 271 -19.77 16.23 5.30
CA PRO A 271 -19.57 17.51 5.97
C PRO A 271 -18.28 17.54 6.79
N GLY A 272 -17.44 18.56 6.56
CA GLY A 272 -16.20 18.82 7.29
C GLY A 272 -15.01 17.93 6.93
N LEU A 273 -15.19 16.85 6.15
CA LEU A 273 -14.10 15.94 5.79
C LEU A 273 -12.99 16.64 5.00
N ALA A 274 -13.35 17.39 3.95
CA ALA A 274 -12.37 18.10 3.12
C ALA A 274 -11.50 19.07 3.94
N GLU A 275 -12.12 19.79 4.87
CA GLU A 275 -11.42 20.72 5.75
C GLU A 275 -10.51 19.99 6.74
N CYS A 276 -10.99 18.91 7.33
CA CYS A 276 -10.20 18.07 8.23
C CYS A 276 -8.95 17.51 7.52
N VAL A 277 -9.14 16.92 6.33
CA VAL A 277 -8.07 16.37 5.48
C VAL A 277 -7.06 17.44 5.07
N ARG A 278 -7.54 18.64 4.69
CA ARG A 278 -6.68 19.78 4.33
C ARG A 278 -5.81 20.27 5.50
N THR A 279 -6.25 20.02 6.73
CA THR A 279 -5.48 20.33 7.95
C THR A 279 -4.67 19.13 8.46
N ALA A 280 -4.61 18.04 7.69
CA ALA A 280 -3.90 16.79 8.03
C ALA A 280 -4.21 16.29 9.46
N LYS A 281 -5.47 16.41 9.87
CA LYS A 281 -5.95 15.92 11.16
C LYS A 281 -6.37 14.46 11.07
N GLN A 282 -6.70 13.87 12.21
CA GLN A 282 -7.46 12.63 12.25
C GLN A 282 -8.93 12.94 11.93
N CYS A 283 -9.45 12.34 10.86
CA CYS A 283 -10.78 12.64 10.33
C CYS A 283 -11.73 11.45 10.41
N ASN A 284 -11.21 10.24 10.59
CA ASN A 284 -11.95 9.00 10.64
C ASN A 284 -11.63 8.26 11.94
N ALA A 285 -12.49 8.45 12.96
CA ALA A 285 -12.33 7.82 14.27
C ALA A 285 -12.48 6.29 14.21
N ALA A 286 -13.31 5.77 13.29
CA ALA A 286 -13.45 4.34 13.11
C ALA A 286 -12.13 3.70 12.64
N ALA A 287 -11.40 4.38 11.76
CA ALA A 287 -10.07 3.94 11.33
C ALA A 287 -9.01 4.01 12.43
N LEU A 288 -9.26 4.66 13.57
CA LEU A 288 -8.34 4.66 14.71
C LEU A 288 -8.62 3.53 15.69
N THR A 289 -9.74 2.83 15.55
CA THR A 289 -10.10 1.74 16.46
C THR A 289 -9.54 0.45 15.86
N PRO A 290 -8.44 -0.12 16.39
CA PRO A 290 -8.12 -1.50 16.05
C PRO A 290 -9.29 -2.32 16.56
N THR A 291 -9.95 -3.09 15.72
CA THR A 291 -11.11 -3.90 16.11
C THR A 291 -10.71 -4.85 17.24
N ALA A 292 -10.89 -4.41 18.49
CA ALA A 292 -10.54 -5.16 19.71
C ALA A 292 -11.49 -6.34 19.93
N SER A 293 -12.57 -6.42 19.14
CA SER A 293 -13.35 -7.62 18.96
C SER A 293 -12.59 -8.58 18.05
N ARG A 294 -11.61 -9.29 18.60
CA ARG A 294 -11.24 -10.62 18.09
C ARG A 294 -12.52 -11.46 18.21
N PRO A 295 -13.26 -11.82 17.13
CA PRO A 295 -14.00 -13.05 17.22
C PRO A 295 -12.87 -14.08 17.32
N THR A 296 -12.76 -14.76 18.47
CA THR A 296 -12.44 -16.18 18.41
C THR A 296 -13.50 -16.79 17.50
N HIS A 297 -13.27 -16.72 16.19
CA HIS A 297 -13.82 -17.70 15.29
C HIS A 297 -13.42 -19.02 15.92
N ALA A 298 -14.42 -19.74 16.43
CA ALA A 298 -14.26 -21.15 16.71
C ALA A 298 -13.49 -21.74 15.53
N PRO A 299 -12.38 -22.43 15.75
CA PRO A 299 -11.50 -22.85 14.68
C PRO A 299 -12.33 -23.69 13.72
N SER A 300 -12.61 -23.15 12.54
CA SER A 300 -12.88 -24.01 11.40
C SER A 300 -11.63 -24.89 11.30
N ALA A 301 -11.83 -26.19 11.49
CA ALA A 301 -10.76 -27.13 11.71
C ALA A 301 -9.66 -26.98 10.64
N ARG A 302 -8.41 -26.83 11.09
CA ARG A 302 -7.13 -26.82 10.34
C ARG A 302 -6.60 -25.51 9.75
N SER A 303 -6.69 -24.38 10.45
CA SER A 303 -5.70 -23.31 10.25
C SER A 303 -4.74 -23.30 11.44
N ALA A 304 -3.59 -23.96 11.29
CA ALA A 304 -2.49 -23.87 12.24
C ALA A 304 -2.13 -22.39 12.43
N THR A 305 -2.00 -21.94 13.68
CA THR A 305 -1.39 -20.64 13.96
C THR A 305 -0.02 -20.64 13.29
N PRO A 306 0.27 -19.71 12.37
CA PRO A 306 1.57 -19.68 11.72
C PRO A 306 2.66 -19.55 12.80
N PRO A 307 3.77 -20.30 12.69
CA PRO A 307 4.85 -20.20 13.64
C PRO A 307 5.37 -18.76 13.69
N LEU A 308 5.77 -18.31 14.88
CA LEU A 308 6.41 -17.00 15.04
C LEU A 308 7.66 -16.93 14.17
N PRO A 309 7.93 -15.79 13.53
CA PRO A 309 9.11 -15.62 12.68
C PRO A 309 10.39 -15.75 13.51
N SER A 310 11.25 -16.69 13.10
CA SER A 310 12.58 -16.86 13.67
C SER A 310 13.57 -15.79 13.17
N PRO A 311 14.65 -15.50 13.92
CA PRO A 311 15.67 -14.56 13.46
C PRO A 311 16.36 -14.99 12.16
N VAL A 312 16.43 -16.30 11.87
CA VAL A 312 16.98 -16.83 10.61
C VAL A 312 16.05 -16.49 9.44
N GLU A 313 14.73 -16.68 9.61
CA GLU A 313 13.74 -16.31 8.59
C GLU A 313 13.72 -14.80 8.34
N ILE A 314 13.78 -13.98 9.40
CA ILE A 314 13.84 -12.52 9.28
C ILE A 314 15.12 -12.06 8.58
N ARG A 315 16.28 -12.67 8.90
CA ARG A 315 17.54 -12.41 8.20
C ARG A 315 17.41 -12.69 6.71
N GLY A 316 16.88 -13.86 6.34
CA GLY A 316 16.70 -14.27 4.95
C GLY A 316 15.75 -13.35 4.19
N ARG A 317 14.64 -12.94 4.82
CA ARG A 317 13.69 -11.99 4.26
C ARG A 317 14.32 -10.62 4.01
N ALA A 318 15.01 -10.06 4.99
CA ALA A 318 15.66 -8.76 4.84
C ALA A 318 16.75 -8.81 3.76
N ALA A 319 17.57 -9.87 3.74
CA ALA A 319 18.58 -10.07 2.70
C ALA A 319 17.96 -10.07 1.29
N ALA A 320 16.86 -10.81 1.10
CA ALA A 320 16.15 -10.87 -0.18
C ALA A 320 15.51 -9.52 -0.54
N ALA A 321 14.79 -8.88 0.40
CA ALA A 321 14.09 -7.62 0.16
C ALA A 321 15.03 -6.46 -0.20
N PHE A 322 16.21 -6.40 0.42
CA PHE A 322 17.23 -5.38 0.16
C PHE A 322 18.28 -5.83 -0.87
N GLY A 323 18.20 -7.05 -1.39
CA GLY A 323 19.14 -7.57 -2.38
C GLY A 323 20.60 -7.63 -1.90
N VAL A 324 20.82 -8.02 -0.64
CA VAL A 324 22.16 -8.18 -0.06
C VAL A 324 22.45 -9.65 0.30
N PRO A 325 23.72 -10.07 0.40
CA PRO A 325 24.06 -11.40 0.87
C PRO A 325 23.60 -11.64 2.31
N VAL A 326 23.03 -12.82 2.59
CA VAL A 326 22.47 -13.16 3.92
C VAL A 326 23.50 -13.04 5.05
N GLN A 327 24.77 -13.34 4.77
CA GLN A 327 25.87 -13.26 5.74
C GLN A 327 26.22 -11.82 6.15
N ASP A 328 25.85 -10.83 5.34
CA ASP A 328 26.12 -9.41 5.60
C ASP A 328 24.98 -8.75 6.41
N VAL A 329 24.01 -9.55 6.86
CA VAL A 329 22.81 -9.09 7.56
C VAL A 329 22.86 -9.47 9.04
N HIS A 330 22.90 -8.45 9.89
CA HIS A 330 22.85 -8.59 11.34
C HIS A 330 21.42 -8.49 11.84
N VAL A 331 21.02 -9.36 12.77
CA VAL A 331 19.68 -9.37 13.37
C VAL A 331 19.81 -9.28 14.87
N SER A 332 19.06 -8.37 15.49
CA SER A 332 18.95 -8.18 16.93
C SER A 332 17.49 -8.10 17.38
N THR A 333 17.22 -8.39 18.65
CA THR A 333 15.90 -8.18 19.26
C THR A 333 15.83 -6.83 19.93
N GLY A 334 14.67 -6.18 19.87
CA GLY A 334 14.41 -4.93 20.59
C GLY A 334 12.94 -4.74 20.93
N SER A 335 12.62 -3.55 21.45
CA SER A 335 11.25 -3.07 21.59
C SER A 335 10.95 -2.01 20.53
N SER A 336 9.70 -1.96 20.03
CA SER A 336 9.28 -0.93 19.07
C SER A 336 9.49 0.51 19.57
N ARG A 337 9.55 0.70 20.90
CA ARG A 337 9.88 1.99 21.54
C ARG A 337 11.31 2.46 21.29
N ASP A 338 12.26 1.54 21.12
CA ASP A 338 13.68 1.87 20.94
C ASP A 338 14.00 2.29 19.49
N THR A 339 13.09 1.97 18.55
CA THR A 339 13.25 2.23 17.10
C THR A 339 12.52 3.48 16.62
N ALA A 340 11.51 3.96 17.35
CA ALA A 340 10.83 5.22 17.09
C ALA A 340 11.77 6.37 17.45
N GLY A 341 12.57 6.83 16.48
CA GLY A 341 13.28 8.10 16.61
C GLY A 341 12.29 9.19 16.95
N LYS A 342 12.73 10.12 17.81
CA LYS A 342 11.96 11.25 18.34
C LYS A 342 11.45 12.17 17.22
N THR A 343 10.40 11.78 16.52
CA THR A 343 9.59 12.68 15.68
C THR A 343 8.38 13.12 16.49
N ALA A 344 8.51 14.32 17.07
CA ALA A 344 7.46 15.22 17.57
C ALA A 344 6.43 14.69 18.60
N PRO A 345 5.87 15.55 19.48
CA PRO A 345 4.93 15.12 20.50
C PRO A 345 3.60 14.73 19.87
N SER A 346 3.37 13.43 19.72
CA SER A 346 2.04 12.87 19.43
C SER A 346 1.17 13.00 20.69
N ALA A 347 0.02 13.64 20.56
CA ALA A 347 -1.01 13.71 21.61
C ALA A 347 -1.97 12.51 21.57
N ASP A 348 -1.53 11.35 21.06
CA ASP A 348 -2.38 10.16 20.88
C ASP A 348 -1.72 8.87 21.38
N PRO A 349 -2.55 7.88 21.81
CA PRO A 349 -2.10 6.67 22.47
C PRO A 349 -1.18 5.87 21.55
N GLN A 350 0.09 5.73 21.97
CA GLN A 350 1.04 4.88 21.29
C GLN A 350 0.51 3.43 21.21
N PRO A 351 0.67 2.72 20.08
CA PRO A 351 0.46 1.29 20.05
C PRO A 351 1.39 0.62 21.08
N GLU A 352 0.89 -0.42 21.75
CA GLU A 352 1.63 -1.17 22.75
C GLU A 352 3.04 -1.55 22.25
N ALA A 353 4.02 -1.47 23.15
CA ALA A 353 5.40 -1.79 22.85
C ALA A 353 5.53 -3.29 22.45
N GLY A 354 5.49 -3.55 21.15
CA GLY A 354 5.65 -4.89 20.60
C GLY A 354 7.12 -5.32 20.56
N ALA A 355 7.36 -6.62 20.73
CA ALA A 355 8.66 -7.21 20.43
C ALA A 355 8.95 -7.06 18.93
N VAL A 356 10.18 -6.64 18.60
CA VAL A 356 10.61 -6.43 17.22
C VAL A 356 11.96 -7.08 16.94
N TRP A 357 12.17 -7.39 15.66
CA TRP A 357 13.47 -7.71 15.11
C TRP A 357 14.03 -6.48 14.41
N THR A 358 15.21 -6.03 14.81
CA THR A 358 15.98 -5.02 14.08
C THR A 358 17.00 -5.73 13.21
N VAL A 359 17.09 -5.29 11.96
CA VAL A 359 17.94 -5.89 10.94
C VAL A 359 18.77 -4.80 10.29
N GLU A 360 20.08 -5.01 10.21
CA GLU A 360 21.02 -4.01 9.71
C GLU A 360 22.07 -4.65 8.80
N SER A 361 22.49 -3.89 7.79
CA SER A 361 23.63 -4.24 6.95
C SER A 361 24.37 -2.98 6.54
N GLN A 362 25.68 -3.12 6.30
CA GLN A 362 26.52 -2.09 5.70
C GLN A 362 26.81 -2.37 4.22
N ALA A 363 26.27 -3.46 3.66
CA ALA A 363 26.43 -3.83 2.27
C ALA A 363 25.74 -2.82 1.34
N THR A 364 26.23 -2.76 0.10
CA THR A 364 25.59 -1.97 -0.95
C THR A 364 24.24 -2.59 -1.32
N THR A 365 23.19 -1.78 -1.35
CA THR A 365 21.80 -2.19 -1.60
C THR A 365 21.11 -1.21 -2.55
N LYS A 366 20.10 -1.66 -3.29
CA LYS A 366 19.19 -0.77 -4.04
C LYS A 366 18.01 -0.28 -3.18
N GLY A 367 17.93 -0.72 -1.93
CA GLY A 367 16.76 -0.48 -1.07
C GLY A 367 15.59 -1.39 -1.41
N LEU A 368 14.41 -1.02 -0.92
CA LEU A 368 13.15 -1.73 -1.19
C LEU A 368 12.54 -1.40 -2.54
N SER A 369 12.95 -0.28 -3.14
CA SER A 369 12.71 -0.04 -4.55
C SER A 369 13.73 -0.89 -5.31
N ALA A 370 13.31 -1.98 -5.97
CA ALA A 370 14.20 -2.80 -6.80
C ALA A 370 14.82 -2.02 -8.00
N ARG A 371 14.59 -0.71 -8.04
CA ARG A 371 14.81 0.26 -9.09
C ARG A 371 15.50 1.48 -8.44
N GLY A 372 16.66 1.89 -8.95
CA GLY A 372 17.37 3.08 -8.44
C GLY A 372 18.87 2.88 -8.21
N THR A 373 19.49 3.93 -7.67
CA THR A 373 20.93 3.99 -7.39
C THR A 373 21.28 3.11 -6.20
N ALA A 374 22.39 2.37 -6.33
CA ALA A 374 22.91 1.58 -5.23
C ALA A 374 23.47 2.50 -4.13
N VAL A 375 23.03 2.31 -2.90
CA VAL A 375 23.49 3.06 -1.72
C VAL A 375 24.09 2.11 -0.70
N ARG A 376 24.82 2.67 0.27
CA ARG A 376 25.44 1.87 1.33
C ARG A 376 24.50 1.71 2.52
N GLY A 377 24.27 0.46 2.88
CA GLY A 377 23.64 0.06 4.12
C GLY A 377 22.13 0.27 4.19
N PHE A 378 21.50 -0.48 5.08
CA PHE A 378 20.10 -0.35 5.45
C PHE A 378 19.88 -0.71 6.92
N ARG A 379 18.75 -0.24 7.43
CA ARG A 379 18.17 -0.69 8.70
C ARG A 379 16.69 -0.95 8.49
N ALA A 380 16.19 -2.05 9.03
CA ALA A 380 14.79 -2.43 8.96
C ALA A 380 14.32 -2.96 10.30
N THR A 381 13.05 -2.74 10.61
CA THR A 381 12.39 -3.25 11.82
C THR A 381 11.20 -4.09 11.40
N TYR A 382 11.12 -5.32 11.93
CA TYR A 382 10.04 -6.26 11.68
C TYR A 382 9.31 -6.60 12.98
N SER A 383 8.00 -6.80 12.89
CA SER A 383 7.20 -7.34 14.01
C SER A 383 7.70 -8.74 14.36
N ALA A 384 8.02 -8.99 15.63
CA ALA A 384 8.39 -10.34 16.08
C ALA A 384 7.19 -11.30 16.15
N VAL A 385 5.96 -10.77 16.03
CA VAL A 385 4.72 -11.56 16.06
C VAL A 385 4.31 -11.97 14.65
N SER A 386 4.23 -11.01 13.73
CA SER A 386 3.71 -11.24 12.37
C SER A 386 4.81 -11.36 11.30
N GLY A 387 6.04 -10.93 11.60
CA GLY A 387 7.12 -10.85 10.61
C GLY A 387 6.94 -9.73 9.59
N GLN A 388 5.94 -8.86 9.78
CA GLN A 388 5.67 -7.70 8.94
C GLN A 388 6.78 -6.65 9.09
N LEU A 389 7.24 -6.10 7.96
CA LEU A 389 8.09 -4.92 7.95
C LEU A 389 7.31 -3.74 8.53
N LEU A 390 7.83 -3.13 9.59
CA LEU A 390 7.22 -1.97 10.27
C LEU A 390 7.84 -0.66 9.82
N ASP A 391 9.17 -0.65 9.69
CA ASP A 391 9.96 0.52 9.33
C ASP A 391 11.22 0.06 8.59
N ALA A 392 11.67 0.85 7.62
CA ALA A 392 12.96 0.65 6.99
C ALA A 392 13.55 1.98 6.53
N CYS A 393 14.87 2.03 6.47
CA CYS A 393 15.63 3.05 5.78
C CYS A 393 16.79 2.41 5.02
N TRP A 394 17.29 3.09 4.00
CA TRP A 394 18.55 2.74 3.34
C TRP A 394 19.32 3.99 2.93
N GLY A 395 20.64 3.85 2.80
CA GLY A 395 21.53 4.96 2.45
C GLY A 395 21.61 6.02 3.55
N GLN A 396 21.73 7.29 3.16
CA GLN A 396 21.88 8.40 4.12
C GLN A 396 20.59 8.70 4.88
N MET A 397 19.44 8.21 4.39
CA MET A 397 18.15 8.33 5.10
C MET A 397 18.07 7.44 6.35
N CYS A 398 19.09 6.61 6.59
CA CYS A 398 19.28 5.93 7.87
C CYS A 398 20.00 6.75 8.93
N ALA A 399 20.70 7.82 8.55
CA ALA A 399 21.35 8.69 9.51
C ALA A 399 20.29 9.51 10.25
N ARG A 400 20.29 9.43 11.59
CA ARG A 400 19.53 10.29 12.49
C ARG A 400 20.48 11.06 13.37
#